data_AF-A0A7C4HAH6-F1
#
_entry.id   AF-A0A7C4HAH6-F1
#
_cell.length_a   1.000
_cell.length_b   1.000
_cell.length_c   1.000
_cell.angle_alpha   90.00
_cell.angle_beta   90.00
_cell.angle_gamma   90.00
#
_symmetry.space_group_name_H-M   'P 1'
#
loop_
_entity.id
_entity.type
_entity.pdbx_description
1 polymer ?
#
loop_
_entity_poly.entity_id
_entity_poly.type
_entity_poly.pdbx_seq_one_letter_code
_entity_poly.pdbx_strand_id
1 'polypeptide(L)'
;MELKIFTPGHGFFMDSLIMYGLVSAFPPDVKYHVSGTAGFFKIEIEGAALQEVANFLAGDIGIHLEDIIECLVNNLRVVQKGSQKRLKSYLDSHKNPDVLVESFEKNYMLPGHAQHEGRYYKGQHVWLPFYPHIGKYFAGEYRYPPVNYGICPTCVTLAALGFYKATIPIRYMPPKSASHIILLSFEGESSGEMLAKMPTFIRGNALTELINKLRPVAENLPVSTLTYVLLTRFTSSLIRDLYESKAIWTALSTTFDVIRGQVVQIRGYDEVPIDRYLSSLVFLMRIDEKYNIDPLKRLGEITEDLIRKKETAAMEALYKFMNTRSYMDLYVAIRQIIKALGEGPGKIFCEELACLTQLT
;
A
#
# COMPACT_ATOMS: atom_id res chain seq x y z
N MET A 1 -4.80 13.64 -28.29
CA MET A 1 -3.46 13.96 -27.77
C MET A 1 -3.30 13.22 -26.46
N GLU A 2 -2.13 12.64 -26.19
CA GLU A 2 -1.85 11.88 -24.97
C GLU A 2 -0.96 12.73 -24.06
N LEU A 3 -1.43 13.02 -22.85
CA LEU A 3 -0.67 13.75 -21.84
C LEU A 3 0.20 12.77 -21.05
N LYS A 4 1.45 13.15 -20.76
CA LYS A 4 2.38 12.30 -19.99
C LYS A 4 2.86 13.03 -18.75
N ILE A 5 2.71 12.38 -17.60
CA ILE A 5 3.12 12.87 -16.29
C ILE A 5 4.04 11.84 -15.65
N PHE A 6 5.15 12.29 -15.09
CA PHE A 6 6.15 11.43 -14.45
C PHE A 6 6.20 11.74 -12.96
N THR A 7 6.30 10.70 -12.13
CA THR A 7 6.59 10.90 -10.71
C THR A 7 8.07 11.32 -10.52
N PRO A 8 8.41 11.91 -9.36
CA PRO A 8 9.70 12.60 -9.21
C PRO A 8 10.96 11.74 -9.28
N GLY A 9 10.88 10.47 -8.92
CA GLY A 9 12.03 9.58 -8.74
C GLY A 9 12.72 9.73 -7.39
N HIS A 10 11.97 10.02 -6.32
CA HIS A 10 12.51 10.00 -4.95
C HIS A 10 12.77 8.58 -4.49
N GLY A 11 11.94 7.62 -4.89
CA GLY A 11 12.14 6.21 -4.57
C GLY A 11 10.81 5.49 -4.44
N PHE A 12 10.86 4.17 -4.48
CA PHE A 12 9.71 3.33 -4.77
C PHE A 12 8.49 3.62 -3.88
N PHE A 13 8.68 3.76 -2.56
CA PHE A 13 7.59 4.08 -1.64
C PHE A 13 6.95 5.46 -1.90
N MET A 14 7.74 6.53 -1.96
CA MET A 14 7.21 7.88 -2.09
C MET A 14 6.59 8.11 -3.47
N ASP A 15 7.22 7.60 -4.52
CA ASP A 15 6.71 7.68 -5.88
C ASP A 15 5.42 6.88 -6.05
N SER A 16 5.25 5.77 -5.32
CA SER A 16 3.97 5.04 -5.28
C SER A 16 2.88 5.89 -4.64
N LEU A 17 3.17 6.57 -3.53
CA LEU A 17 2.22 7.50 -2.91
C LEU A 17 1.86 8.63 -3.88
N ILE A 18 2.84 9.24 -4.55
CA ILE A 18 2.58 10.31 -5.51
C ILE A 18 1.75 9.80 -6.68
N MET A 19 2.07 8.63 -7.23
CA MET A 19 1.30 7.98 -8.30
C MET A 19 -0.15 7.80 -7.88
N TYR A 20 -0.41 7.20 -6.71
CA TYR A 20 -1.79 7.05 -6.21
C TYR A 20 -2.46 8.40 -5.95
N GLY A 21 -1.75 9.39 -5.41
CA GLY A 21 -2.28 10.74 -5.22
C GLY A 21 -2.73 11.37 -6.53
N LEU A 22 -1.95 11.19 -7.61
CA LEU A 22 -2.30 11.65 -8.94
C LEU A 22 -3.51 10.91 -9.52
N VAL A 23 -3.43 9.59 -9.63
CA VAL A 23 -4.43 8.81 -10.37
C VAL A 23 -5.75 8.66 -9.63
N SER A 24 -5.75 8.73 -8.30
CA SER A 24 -6.97 8.61 -7.50
C SER A 24 -7.92 9.80 -7.62
N ALA A 25 -7.45 10.93 -8.15
CA ALA A 25 -8.26 12.11 -8.39
C ALA A 25 -9.01 12.05 -9.73
N PHE A 26 -8.66 11.10 -10.62
CA PHE A 26 -9.25 11.03 -11.95
C PHE A 26 -10.68 10.47 -11.89
N PRO A 27 -11.65 11.13 -12.55
CA PRO A 27 -12.98 10.60 -12.76
C PRO A 27 -12.98 9.24 -13.49
N PRO A 28 -14.02 8.40 -13.32
CA PRO A 28 -14.08 7.06 -13.92
C PRO A 28 -14.02 7.02 -15.46
N ASP A 29 -14.39 8.10 -16.13
CA ASP A 29 -14.38 8.23 -17.59
C ASP A 29 -13.01 8.63 -18.16
N VAL A 30 -12.08 9.09 -17.31
CA VAL A 30 -10.71 9.39 -17.71
C VAL A 30 -9.94 8.08 -17.85
N LYS A 31 -9.53 7.79 -19.09
CA LYS A 31 -8.67 6.64 -19.38
C LYS A 31 -7.21 7.01 -19.20
N TYR A 32 -6.49 6.17 -18.50
CA TYR A 32 -5.07 6.32 -18.29
C TYR A 32 -4.37 4.97 -18.15
N HIS A 33 -3.06 5.00 -18.36
CA HIS A 33 -2.17 3.87 -18.23
C HIS A 33 -0.97 4.27 -17.38
N VAL A 34 -0.48 3.35 -16.54
CA VAL A 34 0.67 3.61 -15.69
C VAL A 34 1.73 2.55 -15.93
N SER A 35 2.94 3.01 -16.27
CA SER A 35 4.14 2.18 -16.35
C SER A 35 5.11 2.58 -15.24
N GLY A 36 5.67 1.60 -14.53
CA GLY A 36 6.58 1.81 -13.41
C GLY A 36 7.88 1.04 -13.56
N THR A 37 9.00 1.67 -13.25
CA THR A 37 10.32 1.02 -13.19
C THR A 37 11.13 1.55 -12.01
N ALA A 38 11.58 0.69 -11.10
CA ALA A 38 12.65 0.92 -10.14
C ALA A 38 12.69 2.34 -9.52
N GLY A 39 11.55 2.84 -9.02
CA GLY A 39 11.48 4.08 -8.23
C GLY A 39 10.85 5.30 -8.89
N PHE A 40 10.30 5.20 -10.10
CA PHE A 40 9.40 6.22 -10.65
C PHE A 40 8.31 5.61 -11.56
N PHE A 41 7.26 6.37 -11.82
CA PHE A 41 6.12 6.01 -12.65
C PHE A 41 5.90 7.03 -13.75
N LYS A 42 5.42 6.55 -14.89
CA LYS A 42 4.94 7.32 -16.02
C LYS A 42 3.44 7.06 -16.17
N ILE A 43 2.67 8.12 -16.14
CA ILE A 43 1.21 8.13 -16.25
C ILE A 43 0.87 8.73 -17.61
N GLU A 44 0.25 7.95 -18.47
CA GLU A 44 -0.22 8.35 -19.78
C GLU A 44 -1.74 8.51 -19.74
N ILE A 45 -2.24 9.71 -20.05
CA ILE A 45 -3.64 10.08 -19.88
C ILE A 45 -4.22 10.40 -21.26
N GLU A 46 -5.30 9.71 -21.60
CA GLU A 46 -5.98 9.85 -22.89
C GLU A 46 -7.01 10.98 -22.85
N GLY A 47 -6.91 11.92 -23.80
CA GLY A 47 -7.98 12.88 -24.06
C GLY A 47 -8.14 13.99 -23.03
N ALA A 48 -7.30 14.06 -21.99
CA ALA A 48 -7.31 15.12 -20.99
C ALA A 48 -6.13 16.09 -21.18
N ALA A 49 -6.42 17.40 -21.10
CA ALA A 49 -5.40 18.45 -21.06
C ALA A 49 -4.82 18.60 -19.65
N LEU A 50 -3.64 19.22 -19.53
CA LEU A 50 -2.97 19.44 -18.24
C LEU A 50 -3.82 20.24 -17.26
N GLN A 51 -4.55 21.24 -17.75
CA GLN A 51 -5.48 22.03 -16.94
C GLN A 51 -6.61 21.17 -16.36
N GLU A 52 -7.13 20.21 -17.12
CA GLU A 52 -8.21 19.32 -16.65
C GLU A 52 -7.71 18.39 -15.55
N VAL A 53 -6.52 17.81 -15.74
CA VAL A 53 -5.82 17.03 -14.70
C VAL A 53 -5.63 17.85 -13.42
N ALA A 54 -5.15 19.10 -13.56
CA ALA A 54 -4.98 20.00 -12.42
C ALA A 54 -6.31 20.34 -11.72
N ASN A 55 -7.40 20.53 -12.48
CA ASN A 55 -8.73 20.75 -11.92
C ASN A 55 -9.24 19.54 -11.13
N PHE A 56 -9.04 18.32 -11.63
CA PHE A 56 -9.42 17.08 -10.93
C PHE A 56 -8.68 16.96 -9.59
N LEU A 57 -7.36 17.17 -9.61
CA LEU A 57 -6.54 17.12 -8.40
C LEU A 57 -6.89 18.20 -7.39
N ALA A 58 -7.04 19.45 -7.84
CA ALA A 58 -7.44 20.56 -6.98
C ALA A 58 -8.79 20.28 -6.30
N GLY A 59 -9.75 19.71 -7.06
CA GLY A 59 -11.03 19.27 -6.55
C GLY A 59 -10.91 18.18 -5.48
N ASP A 60 -10.17 17.10 -5.77
CA ASP A 60 -10.01 15.97 -4.84
C ASP A 60 -9.25 16.36 -3.57
N ILE A 61 -8.21 17.20 -3.70
CA ILE A 61 -7.50 17.81 -2.56
C ILE A 61 -8.47 18.66 -1.74
N GLY A 62 -9.29 19.49 -2.39
CA GLY A 62 -10.26 20.35 -1.72
C GLY A 62 -11.31 19.57 -0.93
N ILE A 63 -11.81 18.46 -1.47
CA ILE A 63 -12.78 17.58 -0.83
C ILE A 63 -12.19 16.89 0.40
N HIS A 64 -10.94 16.41 0.30
CA HIS A 64 -10.34 15.53 1.31
C HIS A 64 -9.33 16.20 2.25
N LEU A 65 -9.13 17.51 2.14
CA LEU A 65 -8.10 18.24 2.91
C LEU A 65 -8.15 17.94 4.41
N GLU A 66 -9.34 18.07 5.02
CA GLU A 66 -9.49 17.88 6.48
C GLU A 66 -9.37 16.39 6.85
N ASP A 67 -9.84 15.46 6.01
CA ASP A 67 -9.68 14.02 6.23
C ASP A 67 -8.20 13.58 6.18
N ILE A 68 -7.42 14.16 5.26
CA ILE A 68 -5.97 13.91 5.14
C ILE A 68 -5.28 14.33 6.44
N ILE A 69 -5.61 15.53 6.95
CA ILE A 69 -5.06 16.04 8.21
C ILE A 69 -5.48 15.15 9.38
N GLU A 70 -6.75 14.80 9.46
CA GLU A 70 -7.29 13.94 10.52
C GLU A 70 -6.61 12.56 10.52
N CYS A 71 -6.44 11.97 9.34
CA CYS A 71 -5.73 10.70 9.16
C CYS A 71 -4.27 10.78 9.63
N LEU A 72 -3.49 11.72 9.08
CA LEU A 72 -2.04 11.77 9.27
C LEU A 72 -1.61 12.32 10.63
N VAL A 73 -2.31 13.33 11.14
CA VAL A 73 -1.91 14.08 12.35
C VAL A 73 -2.60 13.53 13.61
N ASN A 74 -3.89 13.20 13.52
CA ASN A 74 -4.70 12.88 14.70
C ASN A 74 -4.86 11.37 14.92
N ASN A 75 -5.26 10.65 13.87
CA ASN A 75 -5.56 9.22 13.92
C ASN A 75 -4.30 8.36 13.98
N LEU A 76 -3.43 8.50 12.98
CA LEU A 76 -2.18 7.74 12.88
C LEU A 76 -1.02 8.42 13.61
N ARG A 77 -1.07 9.75 13.76
CA ARG A 77 -0.04 10.58 14.42
C ARG A 77 1.35 10.40 13.79
N VAL A 78 1.36 10.13 12.49
CA VAL A 78 2.57 9.93 11.69
C VAL A 78 3.13 11.27 11.19
N VAL A 79 2.32 12.33 11.16
CA VAL A 79 2.79 13.71 11.02
C VAL A 79 2.64 14.42 12.36
N GLN A 80 3.71 15.10 12.80
CA GLN A 80 3.73 15.81 14.08
C GLN A 80 2.70 16.95 14.12
N LYS A 81 2.02 17.15 15.26
CA LYS A 81 1.05 18.25 15.43
C LYS A 81 1.63 19.63 15.09
N GLY A 82 2.90 19.88 15.45
CA GLY A 82 3.59 21.13 15.11
C GLY A 82 3.74 21.37 13.60
N SER A 83 3.69 20.30 12.79
CA SER A 83 3.74 20.37 11.33
C SER A 83 2.36 20.53 10.66
N GLN A 84 1.26 20.44 11.41
CA GLN A 84 -0.10 20.49 10.86
C GLN A 84 -0.37 21.74 10.04
N LYS A 85 -0.02 22.94 10.56
CA LYS A 85 -0.21 24.21 9.84
C LYS A 85 0.52 24.22 8.50
N ARG A 86 1.70 23.60 8.45
CA ARG A 86 2.53 23.53 7.24
C ARG A 86 1.96 22.56 6.21
N LEU A 87 1.57 21.36 6.65
CA LEU A 87 0.86 20.40 5.79
C LEU A 87 -0.42 21.02 5.22
N LYS A 88 -1.23 21.65 6.07
CA LYS A 88 -2.45 22.34 5.64
C LYS A 88 -2.15 23.45 4.62
N SER A 89 -1.13 24.27 4.86
CA SER A 89 -0.72 25.30 3.90
C SER A 89 -0.35 24.75 2.53
N TYR A 90 0.32 23.59 2.46
CA TYR A 90 0.63 22.95 1.19
C TYR A 90 -0.62 22.42 0.49
N LEU A 91 -1.49 21.71 1.20
CA LEU A 91 -2.78 21.25 0.67
C LEU A 91 -3.64 22.42 0.18
N ASP A 92 -3.76 23.48 0.98
CA ASP A 92 -4.57 24.66 0.63
C ASP A 92 -4.05 25.36 -0.64
N SER A 93 -2.73 25.51 -0.79
CA SER A 93 -2.15 26.12 -2.00
C SER A 93 -2.43 25.32 -3.28
N HIS A 94 -2.53 23.99 -3.18
CA HIS A 94 -2.77 23.10 -4.33
C HIS A 94 -4.27 22.86 -4.60
N LYS A 95 -5.16 23.58 -3.90
CA LYS A 95 -6.56 23.73 -4.34
C LYS A 95 -6.71 24.69 -5.51
N ASN A 96 -5.66 25.44 -5.86
CA ASN A 96 -5.65 26.26 -7.05
C ASN A 96 -5.08 25.44 -8.23
N PRO A 97 -5.87 25.16 -9.28
CA PRO A 97 -5.41 24.45 -10.47
C PRO A 97 -4.19 25.10 -11.13
N ASP A 98 -4.09 26.44 -11.15
CA ASP A 98 -2.99 27.14 -11.82
C ASP A 98 -1.64 26.85 -11.15
N VAL A 99 -1.63 26.69 -9.83
CA VAL A 99 -0.44 26.29 -9.06
C VAL A 99 0.00 24.87 -9.42
N LEU A 100 -0.97 23.97 -9.66
CA LEU A 100 -0.70 22.60 -10.08
C LEU A 100 -0.15 22.56 -11.51
N VAL A 101 -0.75 23.33 -12.44
CA VAL A 101 -0.27 23.43 -13.82
C VAL A 101 1.17 23.93 -13.86
N GLU A 102 1.47 25.05 -13.20
CA GLU A 102 2.83 25.59 -13.13
C GLU A 102 3.82 24.55 -12.57
N SER A 103 3.43 23.85 -11.50
CA SER A 103 4.28 22.83 -10.90
C SER A 103 4.50 21.64 -11.84
N PHE A 104 3.47 21.20 -12.55
CA PHE A 104 3.57 20.09 -13.50
C PHE A 104 4.43 20.42 -14.69
N GLU A 105 4.22 21.56 -15.33
CA GLU A 105 5.04 22.02 -16.45
C GLU A 105 6.53 22.08 -16.07
N LYS A 106 6.82 22.55 -14.86
CA LYS A 106 8.19 22.68 -14.36
C LYS A 106 8.83 21.35 -13.96
N ASN A 107 8.06 20.46 -13.33
CA ASN A 107 8.65 19.35 -12.56
C ASN A 107 8.15 17.95 -12.96
N TYR A 108 6.98 17.79 -13.58
CA TYR A 108 6.35 16.47 -13.79
C TYR A 108 6.17 16.10 -15.26
N MET A 109 6.42 17.01 -16.20
CA MET A 109 6.37 16.70 -17.64
C MET A 109 7.57 15.87 -18.12
N LEU A 110 8.64 15.83 -17.33
CA LEU A 110 9.86 15.06 -17.60
C LEU A 110 10.25 14.27 -16.35
N PRO A 111 10.87 13.08 -16.51
CA PRO A 111 11.35 12.30 -15.38
C PRO A 111 12.55 12.99 -14.69
N GLY A 112 12.78 12.65 -13.42
CA GLY A 112 13.99 13.06 -12.69
C GLY A 112 13.88 14.36 -11.89
N HIS A 113 12.67 14.83 -11.56
CA HIS A 113 12.46 15.98 -10.65
C HIS A 113 13.28 15.88 -9.36
N ALA A 114 13.39 14.68 -8.79
CA ALA A 114 14.14 14.39 -7.57
C ALA A 114 15.63 14.78 -7.65
N GLN A 115 16.23 14.89 -8.85
CA GLN A 115 17.62 15.32 -9.03
C GLN A 115 17.87 16.76 -8.55
N HIS A 116 16.81 17.58 -8.52
CA HIS A 116 16.86 18.96 -8.04
C HIS A 116 16.41 19.09 -6.58
N GLU A 117 16.13 17.98 -5.92
CA GLU A 117 15.68 17.89 -4.54
C GLU A 117 16.62 17.01 -3.71
N GLY A 118 16.21 16.66 -2.49
CA GLY A 118 16.91 15.71 -1.66
C GLY A 118 17.81 16.34 -0.61
N ARG A 119 18.93 15.68 -0.30
CA ARG A 119 19.84 16.14 0.75
C ARG A 119 20.39 17.52 0.37
N TYR A 120 20.44 18.43 1.35
CA TYR A 120 20.88 19.83 1.18
C TYR A 120 19.93 20.75 0.40
N TYR A 121 18.82 20.24 -0.15
CA TYR A 121 17.80 21.08 -0.74
C TYR A 121 17.04 21.88 0.32
N LYS A 122 16.79 23.17 0.04
CA LYS A 122 16.11 24.12 0.96
C LYS A 122 14.57 23.99 0.94
N GLY A 123 14.05 22.77 0.77
CA GLY A 123 12.61 22.46 0.71
C GLY A 123 11.99 22.10 2.06
N GLN A 124 10.73 21.62 2.03
CA GLN A 124 10.14 20.95 3.19
C GLN A 124 10.91 19.67 3.45
N HIS A 125 11.33 19.45 4.70
CA HIS A 125 11.91 18.17 5.07
C HIS A 125 10.85 17.07 4.97
N VAL A 126 11.11 16.04 4.18
CA VAL A 126 10.18 14.93 4.01
C VAL A 126 9.89 14.30 5.37
N TRP A 127 8.61 14.06 5.67
CA TRP A 127 8.24 13.32 6.86
C TRP A 127 8.51 11.83 6.60
N LEU A 128 9.10 11.15 7.59
CA LEU A 128 9.41 9.72 7.53
C LEU A 128 8.29 8.82 6.97
N PRO A 129 6.99 9.07 7.25
CA PRO A 129 5.93 8.21 6.73
C PRO A 129 5.77 8.23 5.22
N PHE A 130 6.21 9.30 4.56
CA PHE A 130 6.16 9.40 3.10
C PHE A 130 7.38 8.75 2.44
N TYR A 131 8.46 8.54 3.21
CA TYR A 131 9.73 8.10 2.66
C TYR A 131 10.51 7.27 3.71
N PRO A 132 10.01 6.07 4.07
CA PRO A 132 10.53 5.32 5.22
C PRO A 132 11.97 4.82 5.05
N HIS A 133 12.46 4.69 3.82
CA HIS A 133 13.84 4.30 3.56
C HIS A 133 14.84 5.46 3.71
N ILE A 134 14.37 6.66 4.03
CA ILE A 134 15.27 7.78 4.28
C ILE A 134 16.05 7.57 5.59
N GLY A 135 17.24 6.99 5.45
CA GLY A 135 18.19 6.93 6.55
C GLY A 135 18.43 8.35 7.09
N LYS A 136 18.20 8.58 8.39
CA LYS A 136 18.53 9.83 9.08
C LYS A 136 20.01 10.24 8.87
N TYR A 137 20.85 9.25 8.63
CA TYR A 137 22.30 9.36 8.51
C TYR A 137 22.72 9.12 7.05
N PHE A 138 23.61 9.97 6.52
CA PHE A 138 24.18 9.82 5.19
C PHE A 138 25.42 8.93 5.27
N ALA A 139 25.39 7.73 4.70
CA ALA A 139 26.43 6.70 4.84
C ALA A 139 27.77 7.01 4.10
N GLY A 140 28.33 8.21 4.27
CA GLY A 140 29.57 8.66 3.61
C GLY A 140 30.74 9.02 4.54
N GLU A 141 30.54 9.11 5.86
CA GLU A 141 31.57 9.58 6.82
C GLU A 141 31.56 8.78 8.15
N TYR A 142 32.70 8.71 8.86
CA TYR A 142 32.83 7.99 10.15
C TYR A 142 31.94 8.55 11.29
N ARG A 143 31.45 9.78 11.14
CA ARG A 143 30.39 10.39 11.95
C ARG A 143 29.34 10.94 10.99
N TYR A 144 28.09 10.50 11.13
CA TYR A 144 27.04 10.91 10.20
C TYR A 144 26.33 12.18 10.70
N PRO A 145 26.58 13.36 10.11
CA PRO A 145 25.74 14.51 10.40
C PRO A 145 24.30 14.21 9.92
N PRO A 146 23.27 14.58 10.71
CA PRO A 146 21.90 14.50 10.22
C PRO A 146 21.74 15.52 9.09
N VAL A 147 21.49 15.03 7.87
CA VAL A 147 21.20 15.87 6.71
C VAL A 147 19.77 15.61 6.31
N ASN A 148 18.93 16.63 6.45
CA ASN A 148 17.54 16.53 6.06
C ASN A 148 17.42 16.43 4.52
N TYR A 149 16.37 15.76 4.07
CA TYR A 149 16.02 15.65 2.66
C TYR A 149 14.85 16.57 2.38
N GLY A 150 15.09 17.60 1.58
CA GLY A 150 14.09 18.57 1.18
C GLY A 150 13.29 18.08 -0.04
N ILE A 151 12.00 18.35 -0.05
CA ILE A 151 11.09 18.11 -1.19
C ILE A 151 10.19 19.32 -1.44
N CYS A 152 9.66 19.45 -2.65
CA CYS A 152 8.75 20.55 -3.00
C CYS A 152 7.36 20.35 -2.38
N PRO A 153 6.59 21.45 -2.25
CA PRO A 153 5.20 21.39 -1.80
C PRO A 153 4.31 20.43 -2.58
N THR A 154 4.50 20.30 -3.90
CA THR A 154 3.68 19.42 -4.74
C THR A 154 3.94 17.94 -4.44
N CYS A 155 5.20 17.54 -4.27
CA CYS A 155 5.56 16.19 -3.83
C CYS A 155 4.90 15.85 -2.49
N VAL A 156 4.92 16.80 -1.54
CA VAL A 156 4.28 16.64 -0.23
C VAL A 156 2.77 16.45 -0.36
N THR A 157 2.11 17.32 -1.13
CA THR A 157 0.66 17.28 -1.34
C THR A 157 0.22 15.97 -1.98
N LEU A 158 0.86 15.56 -3.07
CA LEU A 158 0.52 14.32 -3.78
C LEU A 158 0.81 13.09 -2.93
N ALA A 159 1.94 13.05 -2.21
CA ALA A 159 2.25 11.95 -1.30
C ALA A 159 1.24 11.88 -0.14
N ALA A 160 0.79 13.01 0.41
CA ALA A 160 -0.21 13.04 1.47
C ALA A 160 -1.58 12.55 0.98
N LEU A 161 -2.00 12.97 -0.22
CA LEU A 161 -3.24 12.51 -0.85
C LEU A 161 -3.19 11.01 -1.14
N GLY A 162 -2.11 10.52 -1.75
CA GLY A 162 -1.93 9.11 -2.02
C GLY A 162 -1.82 8.26 -0.76
N PHE A 163 -1.17 8.78 0.29
CA PHE A 163 -1.13 8.10 1.59
C PHE A 163 -2.55 7.92 2.12
N TYR A 164 -3.34 9.00 2.09
CA TYR A 164 -4.72 8.95 2.52
C TYR A 164 -5.54 7.95 1.69
N LYS A 165 -5.39 7.90 0.36
CA LYS A 165 -6.24 7.12 -0.56
C LYS A 165 -5.85 5.65 -0.70
N ALA A 166 -4.55 5.34 -0.65
CA ALA A 166 -4.04 4.04 -1.11
C ALA A 166 -3.27 3.23 -0.05
N THR A 167 -3.12 3.75 1.17
CA THR A 167 -2.53 2.97 2.25
C THR A 167 -3.58 2.24 3.08
N ILE A 168 -3.21 1.07 3.59
CA ILE A 168 -4.01 0.26 4.51
C ILE A 168 -3.40 0.40 5.91
N PRO A 169 -3.94 1.25 6.79
CA PRO A 169 -3.41 1.43 8.12
C PRO A 169 -3.99 0.41 9.12
N ILE A 170 -3.10 -0.26 9.84
CA ILE A 170 -3.44 -1.15 10.96
C ILE A 170 -2.81 -0.61 12.22
N ARG A 171 -3.63 -0.01 13.08
CA ARG A 171 -3.18 0.50 14.37
C ARG A 171 -3.22 -0.58 15.44
N TYR A 172 -2.10 -0.80 16.12
CA TYR A 172 -2.04 -1.77 17.22
C TYR A 172 -2.87 -1.34 18.42
N MET A 173 -3.22 -2.31 19.28
CA MET A 173 -3.99 -2.04 20.48
C MET A 173 -3.16 -1.24 21.51
N PRO A 174 -3.81 -0.36 22.31
CA PRO A 174 -3.19 0.25 23.47
C PRO A 174 -2.55 -0.82 24.39
N PRO A 175 -1.43 -0.50 25.08
CA PRO A 175 -0.83 0.83 25.23
C PRO A 175 0.11 1.25 24.09
N LYS A 176 0.31 0.41 23.07
CA LYS A 176 1.27 0.71 22.00
C LYS A 176 0.75 1.83 21.10
N SER A 177 1.64 2.77 20.80
CA SER A 177 1.39 3.88 19.88
C SER A 177 2.00 3.58 18.51
N ALA A 178 1.82 2.35 18.04
CA ALA A 178 2.38 1.86 16.79
C ALA A 178 1.28 1.56 15.76
N SER A 179 1.63 1.81 14.49
CA SER A 179 0.78 1.59 13.33
C SER A 179 1.59 0.91 12.25
N HIS A 180 1.00 -0.12 11.65
CA HIS A 180 1.52 -0.76 10.47
C HIS A 180 0.80 -0.21 9.24
N ILE A 181 1.55 0.14 8.18
CA ILE A 181 1.04 0.75 6.96
C ILE A 181 1.46 -0.14 5.80
N ILE A 182 0.50 -0.55 4.99
CA ILE A 182 0.73 -1.33 3.78
C ILE A 182 0.33 -0.48 2.58
N LEU A 183 1.22 -0.40 1.58
CA LEU A 183 1.00 0.25 0.31
C LEU A 183 1.32 -0.75 -0.79
N LEU A 184 0.36 -1.06 -1.66
CA LEU A 184 0.67 -1.86 -2.84
C LEU A 184 1.36 -1.00 -3.88
N SER A 185 2.36 -1.56 -4.55
CA SER A 185 3.08 -0.93 -5.64
C SER A 185 3.47 -1.98 -6.67
N PHE A 186 4.00 -1.55 -7.80
CA PHE A 186 4.33 -2.44 -8.89
C PHE A 186 5.45 -1.92 -9.79
N GLU A 187 6.10 -2.86 -10.47
CA GLU A 187 6.92 -2.61 -11.65
C GLU A 187 6.24 -3.21 -12.88
N GLY A 188 6.41 -2.62 -14.07
CA GLY A 188 5.70 -3.01 -15.28
C GLY A 188 4.50 -2.11 -15.56
N GLU A 189 3.41 -2.69 -16.08
CA GLU A 189 2.29 -1.95 -16.68
C GLU A 189 0.95 -2.27 -16.01
N SER A 190 0.21 -1.23 -15.62
CA SER A 190 -1.14 -1.35 -15.06
C SER A 190 -2.13 -0.38 -15.71
N SER A 191 -3.38 -0.82 -15.87
CA SER A 191 -4.45 0.01 -16.41
C SER A 191 -5.04 0.93 -15.34
N GLY A 192 -5.53 2.09 -15.75
CA GLY A 192 -6.21 3.02 -14.85
C GLY A 192 -7.48 2.46 -14.24
N GLU A 193 -8.21 1.61 -14.96
CA GLU A 193 -9.40 0.92 -14.43
C GLU A 193 -9.04 0.07 -13.20
N MET A 194 -7.93 -0.66 -13.27
CA MET A 194 -7.47 -1.52 -12.18
C MET A 194 -6.99 -0.69 -10.99
N LEU A 195 -6.19 0.34 -11.24
CA LEU A 195 -5.70 1.25 -10.19
C LEU A 195 -6.84 1.98 -9.48
N ALA A 196 -7.90 2.37 -10.21
CA ALA A 196 -9.08 3.01 -9.64
C ALA A 196 -9.90 2.10 -8.71
N LYS A 197 -9.86 0.76 -8.90
CA LYS A 197 -10.52 -0.20 -8.00
C LYS A 197 -9.85 -0.25 -6.61
N MET A 198 -8.56 0.07 -6.53
CA MET A 198 -7.78 -0.08 -5.29
C MET A 198 -8.24 0.88 -4.17
N PRO A 199 -8.33 2.21 -4.36
CA PRO A 199 -8.85 3.11 -3.33
C PRO A 199 -10.27 2.75 -2.88
N THR A 200 -11.14 2.35 -3.82
CA THR A 200 -12.51 1.94 -3.51
C THR A 200 -12.55 0.74 -2.57
N PHE A 201 -11.69 -0.27 -2.81
CA PHE A 201 -11.59 -1.41 -1.91
C PHE A 201 -11.00 -1.02 -0.55
N ILE A 202 -9.91 -0.24 -0.54
CA ILE A 202 -9.21 0.16 0.69
C ILE A 202 -10.13 0.94 1.63
N ARG A 203 -11.06 1.72 1.07
CA ARG A 203 -12.07 2.48 1.80
C ARG A 203 -13.33 1.70 2.14
N GLY A 204 -13.45 0.45 1.69
CA GLY A 204 -14.62 -0.39 1.91
C GLY A 204 -14.80 -0.81 3.37
N ASN A 205 -16.07 -0.99 3.77
CA ASN A 205 -16.43 -1.46 5.11
C ASN A 205 -15.85 -2.86 5.41
N ALA A 206 -15.83 -3.75 4.41
CA ALA A 206 -15.31 -5.10 4.55
C ALA A 206 -13.84 -5.14 5.02
N LEU A 207 -12.99 -4.28 4.44
CA LEU A 207 -11.59 -4.18 4.86
C LEU A 207 -11.48 -3.59 6.27
N THR A 208 -12.28 -2.57 6.58
CA THR A 208 -12.30 -1.94 7.91
C THR A 208 -12.70 -2.94 9.00
N GLU A 209 -13.71 -3.76 8.76
CA GLU A 209 -14.14 -4.83 9.67
C GLU A 209 -13.03 -5.87 9.88
N LEU A 210 -12.37 -6.31 8.81
CA LEU A 210 -11.25 -7.23 8.91
C LEU A 210 -10.09 -6.65 9.72
N ILE A 211 -9.70 -5.40 9.45
CA ILE A 211 -8.64 -4.72 10.20
C ILE A 211 -8.99 -4.72 11.68
N ASN A 212 -10.22 -4.36 12.05
CA ASN A 212 -10.66 -4.38 13.44
C ASN A 212 -10.58 -5.77 14.08
N LYS A 213 -10.93 -6.84 13.34
CA LYS A 213 -10.75 -8.24 13.78
C LYS A 213 -9.27 -8.61 13.95
N LEU A 214 -8.38 -8.10 13.09
CA LEU A 214 -6.94 -8.39 13.11
C LEU A 214 -6.17 -7.66 14.22
N ARG A 215 -6.63 -6.49 14.66
CA ARG A 215 -5.92 -5.66 15.67
C ARG A 215 -5.41 -6.42 16.91
N PRO A 216 -6.14 -7.39 17.50
CA PRO A 216 -5.66 -8.14 18.66
C PRO A 216 -4.46 -9.07 18.39
N VAL A 217 -4.22 -9.44 17.13
CA VAL A 217 -3.16 -10.39 16.74
C VAL A 217 -2.08 -9.77 15.83
N ALA A 218 -2.37 -8.62 15.22
CA ALA A 218 -1.53 -7.98 14.20
C ALA A 218 -0.09 -7.70 14.65
N GLU A 219 0.14 -7.48 15.94
CA GLU A 219 1.47 -7.23 16.49
C GLU A 219 2.36 -8.48 16.50
N ASN A 220 1.76 -9.66 16.66
CA ASN A 220 2.45 -10.93 16.77
C ASN A 220 2.55 -11.67 15.43
N LEU A 221 2.01 -11.08 14.36
CA LEU A 221 2.07 -11.63 13.02
C LEU A 221 3.28 -11.06 12.28
N PRO A 222 4.02 -11.90 11.53
CA PRO A 222 4.97 -11.39 10.55
C PRO A 222 4.26 -10.46 9.56
N VAL A 223 5.00 -9.45 9.10
CA VAL A 223 4.51 -8.42 8.17
C VAL A 223 3.97 -9.03 6.88
N SER A 224 4.67 -10.01 6.34
CA SER A 224 4.24 -10.77 5.16
C SER A 224 2.93 -11.50 5.39
N THR A 225 2.78 -12.20 6.52
CA THR A 225 1.52 -12.87 6.90
C THR A 225 0.37 -11.89 7.00
N LEU A 226 0.57 -10.74 7.64
CA LEU A 226 -0.45 -9.70 7.76
C LEU A 226 -0.89 -9.18 6.38
N THR A 227 0.08 -8.98 5.48
CA THR A 227 -0.17 -8.60 4.09
C THR A 227 -1.03 -9.64 3.37
N TYR A 228 -0.65 -10.92 3.43
CA TYR A 228 -1.38 -11.99 2.74
C TYR A 228 -2.82 -12.16 3.27
N VAL A 229 -3.03 -12.03 4.58
CA VAL A 229 -4.37 -12.08 5.18
C VAL A 229 -5.28 -10.97 4.62
N LEU A 230 -4.76 -9.75 4.47
CA LEU A 230 -5.52 -8.64 3.90
C LEU A 230 -5.87 -8.90 2.43
N LEU A 231 -4.88 -9.35 1.65
CA LEU A 231 -5.06 -9.67 0.23
C LEU A 231 -6.09 -10.78 0.00
N THR A 232 -6.22 -11.74 0.93
CA THR A 232 -7.27 -12.78 0.86
C THR A 232 -8.68 -12.20 0.82
N ARG A 233 -8.88 -11.00 1.39
CA ARG A 233 -10.19 -10.35 1.47
C ARG A 233 -10.45 -9.37 0.36
N PHE A 234 -9.52 -9.22 -0.58
CA PHE A 234 -9.78 -8.48 -1.81
C PHE A 234 -10.91 -9.16 -2.58
N THR A 235 -11.65 -8.38 -3.37
CA THR A 235 -12.70 -8.96 -4.22
C THR A 235 -12.08 -9.87 -5.27
N SER A 236 -12.82 -10.89 -5.71
CA SER A 236 -12.34 -11.81 -6.74
C SER A 236 -11.94 -11.09 -8.03
N SER A 237 -12.64 -10.01 -8.40
CA SER A 237 -12.29 -9.15 -9.51
C SER A 237 -10.93 -8.47 -9.32
N LEU A 238 -10.70 -7.84 -8.15
CA LEU A 238 -9.45 -7.13 -7.89
C LEU A 238 -8.24 -8.08 -7.84
N ILE A 239 -8.39 -9.26 -7.25
CA ILE A 239 -7.33 -10.29 -7.22
C ILE A 239 -6.96 -10.74 -8.63
N ARG A 240 -7.96 -10.96 -9.50
CA ARG A 240 -7.72 -11.34 -10.90
C ARG A 240 -7.07 -10.21 -11.67
N ASP A 241 -7.57 -8.99 -11.54
CA ASP A 241 -7.02 -7.82 -12.20
C ASP A 241 -5.54 -7.59 -11.81
N LEU A 242 -5.19 -7.79 -10.53
CA LEU A 242 -3.80 -7.73 -10.05
C LEU A 242 -2.95 -8.83 -10.69
N TYR A 243 -3.41 -10.08 -10.66
CA TYR A 243 -2.67 -11.22 -11.18
C TYR A 243 -2.48 -11.22 -12.70
N GLU A 244 -3.49 -10.75 -13.45
CA GLU A 244 -3.49 -10.75 -14.92
C GLU A 244 -2.89 -9.47 -15.50
N SER A 245 -2.58 -8.48 -14.66
CA SER A 245 -1.85 -7.28 -15.09
C SER A 245 -0.45 -7.63 -15.60
N LYS A 246 0.09 -6.77 -16.47
CA LYS A 246 1.47 -6.88 -16.96
C LYS A 246 2.46 -6.25 -15.96
N ALA A 247 2.22 -6.47 -14.68
CA ALA A 247 2.96 -5.84 -13.61
C ALA A 247 3.33 -6.88 -12.53
N ILE A 248 4.47 -6.65 -11.89
CA ILE A 248 4.96 -7.41 -10.75
C ILE A 248 4.61 -6.63 -9.49
N TRP A 249 3.74 -7.18 -8.66
CA TRP A 249 3.19 -6.49 -7.50
C TRP A 249 4.00 -6.74 -6.23
N THR A 250 4.25 -5.64 -5.52
CA THR A 250 4.96 -5.64 -4.24
C THR A 250 4.13 -4.89 -3.20
N ALA A 251 3.97 -5.48 -2.02
CA ALA A 251 3.44 -4.78 -0.86
C ALA A 251 4.58 -4.13 -0.09
N LEU A 252 4.56 -2.81 -0.01
CA LEU A 252 5.49 -2.01 0.76
C LEU A 252 4.92 -1.81 2.16
N SER A 253 5.54 -2.48 3.13
CA SER A 253 4.99 -2.62 4.47
C SER A 253 5.90 -1.96 5.49
N THR A 254 5.37 -0.97 6.22
CA THR A 254 6.15 -0.19 7.18
C THR A 254 5.49 -0.15 8.55
N THR A 255 6.25 -0.41 9.60
CA THR A 255 5.80 -0.25 10.99
C THR A 255 6.34 1.05 11.56
N PHE A 256 5.45 1.96 11.94
CA PHE A 256 5.76 3.20 12.64
C PHE A 256 5.43 3.06 14.12
N ASP A 257 6.31 3.57 14.97
CA ASP A 257 6.10 3.73 16.40
C ASP A 257 6.17 5.21 16.77
N VAL A 258 5.15 5.69 17.47
CA VAL A 258 5.02 7.10 17.87
C VAL A 258 5.36 7.21 19.35
N ILE A 259 6.59 7.59 19.65
CA ILE A 259 7.07 7.70 21.04
C ILE A 259 6.67 9.05 21.68
N ARG A 260 6.97 9.22 22.97
CA ARG A 260 6.72 10.48 23.71
C ARG A 260 7.23 11.69 22.91
N GLY A 261 6.40 12.73 22.83
CA GLY A 261 6.67 13.92 22.01
C GLY A 261 6.24 13.80 20.54
N GLN A 262 5.47 12.76 20.17
CA GLN A 262 5.03 12.49 18.79
C GLN A 262 6.18 12.32 17.80
N VAL A 263 7.31 11.77 18.26
CA VAL A 263 8.43 11.45 17.37
C VAL A 263 8.15 10.10 16.73
N VAL A 264 8.08 10.10 15.40
CA VAL A 264 7.87 8.88 14.62
C VAL A 264 9.20 8.14 14.46
N GLN A 265 9.19 6.84 14.71
CA GLN A 265 10.30 5.94 14.48
C GLN A 265 9.84 4.81 13.56
N ILE A 266 10.69 4.43 12.62
CA ILE A 266 10.46 3.23 11.80
C ILE A 266 11.01 2.03 12.58
N ARG A 267 10.15 1.04 12.83
CA ARG A 267 10.50 -0.20 13.54
C ARG A 267 10.70 -1.37 12.60
N GLY A 268 10.16 -1.28 11.41
CA GLY A 268 10.29 -2.30 10.37
C GLY A 268 9.89 -1.73 9.03
N TYR A 269 10.57 -2.19 8.00
CA TYR A 269 10.25 -1.95 6.60
C TYR A 269 10.48 -3.27 5.88
N ASP A 270 9.52 -3.69 5.07
CA ASP A 270 9.61 -4.91 4.28
C ASP A 270 8.98 -4.66 2.90
N GLU A 271 9.58 -5.25 1.88
CA GLU A 271 9.08 -5.27 0.52
C GLU A 271 8.69 -6.71 0.22
N VAL A 272 7.38 -6.98 0.20
CA VAL A 272 6.85 -8.34 0.08
C VAL A 272 6.34 -8.52 -1.35
N PRO A 273 7.00 -9.33 -2.21
CA PRO A 273 6.44 -9.69 -3.51
C PRO A 273 5.15 -10.49 -3.31
N ILE A 274 4.08 -10.16 -4.04
CA ILE A 274 2.76 -10.76 -3.82
C ILE A 274 2.23 -11.56 -5.00
N ASP A 275 2.87 -11.55 -6.17
CA ASP A 275 2.37 -12.21 -7.39
C ASP A 275 2.16 -13.71 -7.21
N ARG A 276 3.09 -14.39 -6.54
CA ARG A 276 2.97 -15.83 -6.29
C ARG A 276 1.79 -16.15 -5.39
N TYR A 277 1.55 -15.30 -4.40
CA TYR A 277 0.41 -15.41 -3.52
C TYR A 277 -0.91 -15.12 -4.26
N LEU A 278 -0.98 -14.05 -5.05
CA LEU A 278 -2.13 -13.71 -5.90
C LEU A 278 -2.49 -14.85 -6.85
N SER A 279 -1.48 -15.44 -7.49
CA SER A 279 -1.62 -16.60 -8.36
C SER A 279 -2.25 -17.80 -7.63
N SER A 280 -1.91 -18.03 -6.35
CA SER A 280 -2.53 -19.08 -5.55
C SER A 280 -4.02 -18.79 -5.29
N LEU A 281 -4.37 -17.53 -4.99
CA LEU A 281 -5.76 -17.13 -4.80
C LEU A 281 -6.57 -17.30 -6.09
N VAL A 282 -6.06 -16.85 -7.24
CA VAL A 282 -6.72 -17.01 -8.54
C VAL A 282 -6.93 -18.50 -8.86
N PHE A 283 -5.96 -19.35 -8.56
CA PHE A 283 -6.12 -20.78 -8.78
C PHE A 283 -7.23 -21.39 -7.91
N LEU A 284 -7.31 -21.02 -6.63
CA LEU A 284 -8.41 -21.44 -5.77
C LEU A 284 -9.77 -20.97 -6.29
N MET A 285 -9.87 -19.78 -6.88
CA MET A 285 -11.09 -19.32 -7.55
C MET A 285 -11.44 -20.16 -8.78
N ARG A 286 -10.44 -20.60 -9.56
CA ARG A 286 -10.67 -21.47 -10.73
C ARG A 286 -11.14 -22.86 -10.31
N ILE A 287 -10.69 -23.37 -9.17
CA ILE A 287 -11.24 -24.60 -8.56
C ILE A 287 -12.72 -24.39 -8.24
N ASP A 288 -13.07 -23.26 -7.61
CA ASP A 288 -14.47 -22.94 -7.30
C ASP A 288 -15.34 -22.91 -8.57
N GLU A 289 -14.90 -22.22 -9.61
CA GLU A 289 -15.62 -22.16 -10.90
C GLU A 289 -15.83 -23.54 -11.54
N LYS A 290 -14.90 -24.47 -11.33
CA LYS A 290 -14.95 -25.81 -11.92
C LYS A 290 -15.78 -26.80 -11.10
N TYR A 291 -15.74 -26.70 -9.77
CA TYR A 291 -16.29 -27.73 -8.88
C TYR A 291 -17.36 -27.21 -7.92
N ASN A 292 -17.59 -25.90 -7.83
CA ASN A 292 -18.58 -25.22 -6.99
C ASN A 292 -18.42 -25.54 -5.49
N ILE A 293 -17.23 -25.29 -4.95
CA ILE A 293 -16.81 -25.71 -3.58
C ILE A 293 -16.25 -24.58 -2.69
N ASP A 294 -16.22 -23.34 -3.19
CA ASP A 294 -15.81 -22.09 -2.52
C ASP A 294 -14.61 -22.20 -1.55
N PRO A 295 -13.40 -22.51 -2.06
CA PRO A 295 -12.20 -22.65 -1.23
C PRO A 295 -11.79 -21.34 -0.54
N LEU A 296 -12.06 -20.19 -1.16
CA LEU A 296 -11.69 -18.89 -0.59
C LEU A 296 -12.54 -18.52 0.62
N LYS A 297 -13.84 -18.85 0.60
CA LYS A 297 -14.68 -18.70 1.79
C LYS A 297 -14.16 -19.56 2.93
N ARG A 298 -13.81 -20.83 2.68
CA ARG A 298 -13.22 -21.71 3.71
C ARG A 298 -11.90 -21.17 4.25
N LEU A 299 -11.03 -20.67 3.38
CA LEU A 299 -9.79 -20.01 3.77
C LEU A 299 -10.07 -18.80 4.69
N GLY A 300 -11.10 -18.01 4.37
CA GLY A 300 -11.58 -16.91 5.19
C GLY A 300 -12.10 -17.36 6.57
N GLU A 301 -12.94 -18.39 6.62
CA GLU A 301 -13.52 -18.97 7.84
C GLU A 301 -12.41 -19.50 8.77
N ILE A 302 -11.48 -20.30 8.25
CA ILE A 302 -10.32 -20.80 9.00
C ILE A 302 -9.50 -19.63 9.54
N THR A 303 -9.26 -18.61 8.72
CA THR A 303 -8.51 -17.43 9.15
C THR A 303 -9.22 -16.69 10.29
N GLU A 304 -10.53 -16.55 10.25
CA GLU A 304 -11.31 -15.92 11.32
C GLU A 304 -11.26 -16.73 12.62
N ASP A 305 -11.32 -18.05 12.53
CA ASP A 305 -11.19 -18.93 13.69
C ASP A 305 -9.80 -18.84 14.32
N LEU A 306 -8.75 -18.80 13.52
CA LEU A 306 -7.37 -18.61 13.99
C LEU A 306 -7.17 -17.23 14.62
N ILE A 307 -7.73 -16.17 14.05
CA ILE A 307 -7.72 -14.82 14.64
C ILE A 307 -8.43 -14.83 15.99
N ARG A 308 -9.63 -15.44 16.08
CA ARG A 308 -10.42 -15.53 17.31
C ARG A 308 -9.66 -16.26 18.43
N LYS A 309 -8.94 -17.32 18.08
CA LYS A 309 -8.09 -18.09 19.01
C LYS A 309 -6.70 -17.49 19.23
N LYS A 310 -6.32 -16.44 18.49
CA LYS A 310 -5.00 -15.78 18.52
C LYS A 310 -3.84 -16.72 18.14
N GLU A 311 -4.09 -17.65 17.23
CA GLU A 311 -3.16 -18.70 16.81
C GLU A 311 -2.27 -18.23 15.65
N THR A 312 -1.34 -17.31 15.93
CA THR A 312 -0.51 -16.64 14.91
C THR A 312 0.43 -17.58 14.17
N ALA A 313 0.95 -18.62 14.84
CA ALA A 313 1.83 -19.61 14.21
C ALA A 313 1.12 -20.45 13.13
N ALA A 314 -0.17 -20.76 13.35
CA ALA A 314 -0.98 -21.46 12.35
C ALA A 314 -1.31 -20.55 11.15
N MET A 315 -1.59 -19.27 11.41
CA MET A 315 -1.77 -18.29 10.34
C MET A 315 -0.49 -18.16 9.50
N GLU A 316 0.65 -17.95 10.15
CA GLU A 316 1.94 -17.84 9.46
C GLU A 316 2.22 -19.07 8.60
N ALA A 317 2.06 -20.27 9.13
CA ALA A 317 2.28 -21.51 8.38
C ALA A 317 1.36 -21.61 7.16
N LEU A 318 0.06 -21.29 7.31
CA LEU A 318 -0.92 -21.32 6.22
C LEU A 318 -0.56 -20.34 5.10
N TYR A 319 -0.30 -19.07 5.44
CA TYR A 319 -0.01 -18.05 4.43
C TYR A 319 1.38 -18.19 3.82
N LYS A 320 2.35 -18.71 4.59
CA LYS A 320 3.65 -19.13 4.06
C LYS A 320 3.48 -20.24 3.04
N PHE A 321 2.66 -21.26 3.31
CA PHE A 321 2.35 -22.29 2.32
C PHE A 321 1.73 -21.70 1.06
N MET A 322 0.71 -20.84 1.20
CA MET A 322 0.04 -20.22 0.05
C MET A 322 1.01 -19.45 -0.86
N ASN A 323 2.07 -18.86 -0.28
CA ASN A 323 3.10 -18.19 -1.04
C ASN A 323 4.18 -19.14 -1.61
N THR A 324 4.64 -20.13 -0.84
CA THR A 324 5.76 -21.01 -1.22
C THR A 324 5.34 -22.21 -2.07
N ARG A 325 4.12 -22.71 -1.85
CA ARG A 325 3.51 -23.92 -2.44
C ARG A 325 4.30 -25.20 -2.19
N SER A 326 5.16 -25.21 -1.16
CA SER A 326 5.96 -26.38 -0.79
C SER A 326 5.13 -27.42 -0.05
N TYR A 327 5.27 -28.70 -0.42
CA TYR A 327 4.65 -29.83 0.29
C TYR A 327 4.97 -29.83 1.79
N MET A 328 6.20 -29.44 2.16
CA MET A 328 6.61 -29.37 3.56
C MET A 328 5.89 -28.24 4.29
N ASP A 329 5.73 -27.07 3.66
CA ASP A 329 4.97 -25.97 4.25
C ASP A 329 3.48 -26.30 4.35
N LEU A 330 2.90 -27.04 3.39
CA LEU A 330 1.53 -27.55 3.50
C LEU A 330 1.38 -28.46 4.72
N TYR A 331 2.27 -29.44 4.87
CA TYR A 331 2.25 -30.34 6.02
C TYR A 331 2.32 -29.57 7.35
N VAL A 332 3.22 -28.60 7.45
CA VAL A 332 3.35 -27.74 8.63
C VAL A 332 2.06 -26.94 8.86
N ALA A 333 1.49 -26.33 7.82
CA ALA A 333 0.24 -25.57 7.92
C ALA A 333 -0.90 -26.41 8.46
N ILE A 334 -1.16 -27.59 7.87
CA ILE A 334 -2.24 -28.48 8.31
C ILE A 334 -2.03 -28.92 9.76
N ARG A 335 -0.81 -29.27 10.15
CA ARG A 335 -0.50 -29.68 11.53
C ARG A 335 -0.72 -28.56 12.53
N GLN A 336 -0.32 -27.33 12.20
CA GLN A 336 -0.55 -26.17 13.08
C GLN A 336 -2.04 -25.84 13.19
N ILE A 337 -2.79 -25.92 12.09
CA ILE A 337 -4.25 -25.72 12.11
C ILE A 337 -4.94 -26.76 12.99
N ILE A 338 -4.62 -28.05 12.85
CA ILE A 338 -5.18 -29.11 13.71
C ILE A 338 -4.88 -28.84 15.19
N LYS A 339 -3.63 -28.46 15.51
CA LYS A 339 -3.21 -28.15 16.88
C LYS A 339 -4.00 -26.96 17.45
N ALA A 340 -4.19 -25.91 16.66
CA ALA A 340 -4.87 -24.68 17.04
C ALA A 340 -6.40 -24.86 17.17
N LEU A 341 -7.02 -25.55 16.20
CA LEU A 341 -8.46 -25.64 16.09
C LEU A 341 -9.04 -26.85 16.82
N GLY A 342 -8.26 -27.91 17.03
CA GLY A 342 -8.70 -29.20 17.59
C GLY A 342 -9.25 -30.16 16.52
N GLU A 343 -9.60 -29.62 15.37
CA GLU A 343 -10.01 -30.34 14.16
C GLU A 343 -9.21 -29.84 12.95
N GLY A 344 -9.02 -30.70 11.96
CA GLY A 344 -8.38 -30.30 10.71
C GLY A 344 -9.32 -29.45 9.86
N PRO A 345 -8.80 -28.76 8.83
CA PRO A 345 -9.61 -27.89 7.98
C PRO A 345 -10.56 -28.66 7.03
N GLY A 346 -10.72 -29.97 7.23
CA GLY A 346 -11.49 -30.87 6.38
C GLY A 346 -10.65 -31.47 5.24
N LYS A 347 -10.97 -32.72 4.86
CA LYS A 347 -10.27 -33.45 3.79
C LYS A 347 -10.32 -32.69 2.46
N ILE A 348 -11.48 -32.14 2.11
CA ILE A 348 -11.70 -31.45 0.83
C ILE A 348 -10.80 -30.22 0.73
N PHE A 349 -10.73 -29.39 1.79
CA PHE A 349 -9.85 -28.21 1.77
C PHE A 349 -8.36 -28.57 1.73
N CYS A 350 -7.95 -29.66 2.39
CA CYS A 350 -6.58 -30.17 2.25
C CYS A 350 -6.25 -30.56 0.79
N GLU A 351 -7.19 -31.19 0.08
CA GLU A 351 -7.03 -31.57 -1.33
C GLU A 351 -6.96 -30.33 -2.24
N GLU A 352 -7.83 -29.34 -2.00
CA GLU A 352 -7.83 -28.05 -2.69
C GLU A 352 -6.48 -27.31 -2.52
N LEU A 353 -5.98 -27.23 -1.28
CA LEU A 353 -4.66 -26.65 -0.99
C LEU A 353 -3.53 -27.47 -1.63
N ALA A 354 -3.59 -28.81 -1.58
CA ALA A 354 -2.57 -29.67 -2.16
C ALA A 354 -2.41 -29.44 -3.68
N CYS A 355 -3.48 -29.08 -4.38
CA CYS A 355 -3.41 -28.76 -5.81
C CYS A 355 -2.48 -27.57 -6.12
N LEU A 356 -2.31 -26.63 -5.18
CA LEU A 356 -1.39 -25.50 -5.36
C LEU A 356 0.08 -25.93 -5.53
N THR A 357 0.46 -27.08 -4.98
CA THR A 357 1.83 -27.61 -5.10
C THR A 357 2.20 -27.99 -6.55
N GLN A 358 1.20 -28.12 -7.43
CA GLN A 358 1.38 -28.44 -8.84
C GLN A 358 1.63 -27.18 -9.69
N LEU A 359 1.46 -25.99 -9.13
CA LEU A 359 1.70 -24.71 -9.78
C LEU A 359 3.15 -24.28 -9.53
N THR A 360 4.08 -24.76 -10.37
CA THR A 360 5.50 -24.36 -10.31
C THR A 360 5.67 -22.87 -10.60
#